data_AF-A0A7J2SXG8-F1
#
_entry.id   AF-A0A7J2SXG8-F1
#
_cell.length_a   1.000
_cell.length_b   1.000
_cell.length_c   1.000
_cell.angle_alpha   90.00
_cell.angle_beta   90.00
_cell.angle_gamma   90.00
#
_symmetry.space_group_name_H-M   'P 1'
#
loop_
_entity.id
_entity.type
_entity.pdbx_description
1 polymer ?
#
loop_
_entity_poly.entity_id
_entity_poly.type
_entity_poly.pdbx_seq_one_letter_code
_entity_poly.pdbx_strand_id
1 'polypeptide(L)'
;MIELPQDAAREALEVVGSIPGELVALAAYGSQVAGYASSGSDYDLMAVFREGGLRYYYVRSRPGGRYFSVLRVGLRLLEGDAERAELGEFVVGRLLNPYQVLAGGDVVERAARAYRRRVVLEELARLAHAYGQFATEILAPPEYFLFSKLRRRARIYPPARYSYVRTYSGPEGPRNLEFSASRFREALDGLASEGIVERVGGMYRALRPPPPRRPPELDTLALAVRQYAAHASSGRVSPRVFAEELTSKARRSRAAGALRLEPLERPELLLSLPEGRLSFEGLSPLIGEARGRGCSVSRRPLGEFYSTVRLLEVRCGGGPASPVAVVKEYSSPWAAKWTMVMIAAAGVRPMRLSPIERLTSEYAFLRLLRHIGFRTPGILLVDPRRILMAREYVEGRLLEAAVGEEDPFRELGRLMRRLHSAGVTLGDVKPSNFLVPRGGGGIYLIDCEQAARGGSAPWDVASFLYLLAPLGRSRGAAAVERSAIAFLEGYAGGDGGGIEALEEALEAAPRYLAPLSPLLMPGEGAAVAAILSRFLSSRRARGQPRPGRTRAPRAI
;
A
#
# COMPACT_ATOMS: atom_id res chain seq x y z
N MET A 1 -18.63 3.65 24.51
CA MET A 1 -19.44 2.54 25.03
C MET A 1 -20.12 3.01 26.29
N ILE A 2 -21.40 2.66 26.44
CA ILE A 2 -22.17 2.86 27.66
C ILE A 2 -22.19 1.54 28.41
N GLU A 3 -21.90 1.57 29.71
CA GLU A 3 -22.06 0.38 30.56
C GLU A 3 -23.53 0.15 30.86
N LEU A 4 -23.96 -1.10 30.86
CA LEU A 4 -25.28 -1.47 31.33
C LEU A 4 -25.45 -1.02 32.78
N PRO A 5 -26.64 -0.48 33.13
CA PRO A 5 -27.00 -0.25 34.52
C PRO A 5 -26.81 -1.51 35.39
N GLN A 6 -26.35 -1.35 36.63
CA GLN A 6 -26.01 -2.47 37.51
C GLN A 6 -27.20 -3.41 37.77
N ASP A 7 -28.41 -2.87 37.85
CA ASP A 7 -29.65 -3.64 37.96
C ASP A 7 -29.93 -4.45 36.68
N ALA A 8 -29.75 -3.85 35.50
CA ALA A 8 -29.88 -4.56 34.22
C ALA A 8 -28.81 -5.67 34.06
N ALA A 9 -27.59 -5.44 34.53
CA ALA A 9 -26.52 -6.45 34.53
C ALA A 9 -26.82 -7.63 35.46
N ARG A 10 -27.41 -7.38 36.64
CA ARG A 10 -27.88 -8.44 37.55
C ARG A 10 -29.03 -9.24 36.94
N GLU A 11 -30.03 -8.57 36.38
CA GLU A 11 -31.12 -9.25 35.67
C GLU A 11 -30.62 -10.11 34.49
N ALA A 12 -29.60 -9.63 33.76
CA ALA A 12 -28.97 -10.41 32.68
C ALA A 12 -28.37 -11.72 33.19
N LEU A 13 -27.70 -11.70 34.35
CA LEU A 13 -27.13 -12.91 34.96
C LEU A 13 -28.23 -13.86 35.46
N GLU A 14 -29.30 -13.35 36.07
CA GLU A 14 -30.46 -14.15 36.50
C GLU A 14 -31.12 -14.86 35.29
N VAL A 15 -31.39 -14.09 34.22
CA VAL A 15 -32.00 -14.61 32.98
C VAL A 15 -31.14 -15.70 32.37
N VAL A 16 -29.83 -15.48 32.23
CA VAL A 16 -28.93 -16.46 31.63
C VAL A 16 -28.73 -17.69 32.53
N GLY A 17 -28.74 -17.51 33.85
CA GLY A 17 -28.69 -18.60 34.82
C GLY A 17 -29.90 -19.56 34.76
N SER A 18 -31.04 -19.10 34.24
CA SER A 18 -32.21 -19.95 33.98
C SER A 18 -32.09 -20.83 32.72
N ILE A 19 -31.10 -20.58 31.87
CA ILE A 19 -30.88 -21.33 30.63
C ILE A 19 -30.03 -22.58 30.93
N PRO A 20 -30.44 -23.79 30.51
CA PRO A 20 -29.70 -25.02 30.80
C PRO A 20 -28.24 -25.03 30.28
N GLY A 21 -27.32 -25.41 31.17
CA GLY A 21 -25.90 -25.66 30.91
C GLY A 21 -24.96 -24.89 31.84
N GLU A 22 -23.66 -25.19 31.77
CA GLU A 22 -22.61 -24.45 32.48
C GLU A 22 -22.27 -23.16 31.73
N LEU A 23 -22.65 -22.00 32.29
CA LEU A 23 -22.25 -20.70 31.77
C LEU A 23 -20.75 -20.48 32.04
N VAL A 24 -19.99 -20.19 30.99
CA VAL A 24 -18.55 -19.87 31.09
C VAL A 24 -18.25 -18.40 30.87
N ALA A 25 -19.07 -17.70 30.09
CA ALA A 25 -18.92 -16.26 29.89
C ALA A 25 -20.22 -15.58 29.46
N LEU A 26 -20.32 -14.29 29.75
CA LEU A 26 -21.46 -13.46 29.36
C LEU A 26 -20.97 -12.07 28.94
N ALA A 27 -21.41 -11.62 27.77
CA ALA A 27 -21.16 -10.26 27.30
C ALA A 27 -22.45 -9.60 26.78
N ALA A 28 -22.64 -8.33 27.13
CA ALA A 28 -23.66 -7.47 26.56
C ALA A 28 -23.11 -6.73 25.33
N TYR A 29 -23.95 -6.54 24.32
CA TYR A 29 -23.60 -5.80 23.09
C TYR A 29 -24.83 -5.04 22.57
N GLY A 30 -24.74 -4.47 21.37
CA GLY A 30 -25.90 -3.92 20.67
C GLY A 30 -26.23 -2.49 21.09
N SER A 31 -27.49 -2.09 20.89
CA SER A 31 -27.90 -0.68 20.97
C SER A 31 -27.77 -0.07 22.36
N GLN A 32 -27.97 -0.87 23.41
CA GLN A 32 -27.83 -0.43 24.81
C GLN A 32 -26.36 -0.07 25.11
N VAL A 33 -25.43 -0.97 24.79
CA VAL A 33 -23.98 -0.76 25.03
C VAL A 33 -23.39 0.29 24.08
N ALA A 34 -23.89 0.37 22.84
CA ALA A 34 -23.45 1.36 21.87
C ALA A 34 -24.10 2.74 22.07
N GLY A 35 -25.08 2.87 22.97
CA GLY A 35 -25.69 4.16 23.33
C GLY A 35 -26.61 4.77 22.28
N TYR A 36 -27.25 3.94 21.45
CA TYR A 36 -28.27 4.39 20.51
C TYR A 36 -29.64 3.72 20.72
N ALA A 37 -29.82 3.03 21.85
CA ALA A 37 -31.06 2.37 22.22
C ALA A 37 -32.23 3.36 22.32
N SER A 38 -33.42 2.85 21.99
CA SER A 38 -34.72 3.46 22.29
C SER A 38 -35.40 2.72 23.44
N SER A 39 -36.49 3.26 23.97
CA SER A 39 -37.28 2.63 25.05
C SER A 39 -37.77 1.21 24.72
N GLY A 40 -37.94 0.87 23.44
CA GLY A 40 -38.30 -0.46 22.97
C GLY A 40 -37.12 -1.33 22.52
N SER A 41 -35.87 -0.98 22.86
CA SER A 41 -34.70 -1.77 22.48
C SER A 41 -34.42 -2.88 23.50
N ASP A 42 -34.28 -4.11 23.00
CA ASP A 42 -33.88 -5.26 23.80
C ASP A 42 -32.45 -5.11 24.36
N TYR A 43 -32.18 -5.81 25.45
CA TYR A 43 -30.84 -5.99 26.00
C TYR A 43 -30.21 -7.22 25.32
N ASP A 44 -29.34 -6.97 24.35
CA ASP A 44 -28.66 -8.01 23.59
C ASP A 44 -27.50 -8.63 24.38
N LEU A 45 -27.56 -9.94 24.60
CA LEU A 45 -26.59 -10.73 25.36
C LEU A 45 -25.98 -11.85 24.49
N MET A 46 -24.69 -12.10 24.66
CA MET A 46 -23.98 -13.26 24.13
C MET A 46 -23.54 -14.12 25.31
N ALA A 47 -24.21 -15.25 25.49
CA ALA A 47 -23.97 -16.18 26.58
C ALA A 47 -23.21 -17.40 26.06
N VAL A 48 -22.00 -17.61 26.58
CA VAL A 48 -21.10 -18.69 26.20
C VAL A 48 -21.22 -19.79 27.23
N PHE A 49 -21.56 -20.99 26.78
CA PHE A 49 -21.68 -22.18 27.63
C PHE A 49 -20.54 -23.15 27.34
N ARG A 50 -20.13 -23.94 28.34
CA ARG A 50 -19.05 -24.94 28.19
C ARG A 50 -19.30 -25.85 26.98
N GLU A 51 -20.52 -26.34 26.86
CA GLU A 51 -20.98 -27.23 25.80
C GLU A 51 -22.29 -26.76 25.15
N GLY A 52 -22.65 -27.38 24.03
CA GLY A 52 -23.92 -27.18 23.33
C GLY A 52 -23.84 -26.31 22.08
N GLY A 53 -24.98 -26.15 21.41
CA GLY A 53 -25.09 -25.49 20.12
C GLY A 53 -25.36 -23.98 20.17
N LEU A 54 -25.73 -23.44 19.01
CA LEU A 54 -26.14 -22.06 18.80
C LEU A 54 -27.66 -21.95 18.95
N ARG A 55 -28.17 -21.07 19.82
CA ARG A 55 -29.62 -20.84 19.96
C ARG A 55 -29.94 -19.42 20.44
N TYR A 56 -31.02 -18.84 19.92
CA TYR A 56 -31.59 -17.59 20.42
C TYR A 56 -32.67 -17.83 21.47
N TYR A 57 -32.65 -17.03 22.54
CA TYR A 57 -33.71 -16.96 23.54
C TYR A 57 -34.18 -15.51 23.67
N TYR A 58 -35.49 -15.31 23.67
CA TYR A 58 -36.12 -14.03 23.97
C TYR A 58 -36.81 -14.17 25.32
N VAL A 59 -36.24 -13.54 26.34
CA VAL A 59 -36.67 -13.74 27.72
C VAL A 59 -36.98 -12.39 28.34
N ARG A 60 -38.15 -12.28 28.97
CA ARG A 60 -38.47 -11.13 29.83
C ARG A 60 -38.05 -11.48 31.25
N SER A 61 -37.31 -10.61 31.93
CA SER A 61 -36.74 -10.94 33.25
C SER A 61 -37.83 -11.28 34.28
N ARG A 62 -38.91 -10.49 34.31
CA ARG A 62 -40.10 -10.69 35.15
C ARG A 62 -41.33 -10.11 34.42
N PRO A 63 -42.58 -10.38 34.85
CA PRO A 63 -43.76 -9.68 34.31
C PRO A 63 -43.58 -8.16 34.42
N GLY A 64 -43.68 -7.44 33.30
CA GLY A 64 -43.41 -5.99 33.23
C GLY A 64 -41.92 -5.59 33.24
N GLY A 65 -40.99 -6.54 33.36
CA GLY A 65 -39.54 -6.32 33.37
C GLY A 65 -38.93 -6.14 31.98
N ARG A 66 -37.59 -5.99 31.96
CA ARG A 66 -36.79 -5.78 30.74
C ARG A 66 -36.81 -7.00 29.82
N TYR A 67 -36.67 -6.75 28.53
CA TYR A 67 -36.51 -7.80 27.52
C TYR A 67 -35.04 -8.04 27.20
N PHE A 68 -34.64 -9.32 27.24
CA PHE A 68 -33.31 -9.80 26.92
C PHE A 68 -33.33 -10.69 25.68
N SER A 69 -32.44 -10.39 24.74
CA SER A 69 -32.17 -11.16 23.53
C SER A 69 -30.86 -11.93 23.75
N VAL A 70 -30.97 -13.19 24.17
CA VAL A 70 -29.81 -14.01 24.55
C VAL A 70 -29.40 -14.91 23.40
N LEU A 71 -28.21 -14.68 22.86
CA LEU A 71 -27.54 -15.59 21.94
C LEU A 71 -26.69 -16.57 22.73
N ARG A 72 -27.20 -17.79 22.90
CA ARG A 72 -26.48 -18.92 23.48
C ARG A 72 -25.53 -19.52 22.44
N VAL A 73 -24.27 -19.75 22.81
CA VAL A 73 -23.27 -20.43 21.98
C VAL A 73 -22.38 -21.34 22.84
N GLY A 74 -21.99 -22.50 22.33
CA GLY A 74 -20.97 -23.34 22.97
C GLY A 74 -19.55 -22.76 22.80
N LEU A 75 -18.68 -22.94 23.80
CA LEU A 75 -17.32 -22.40 23.82
C LEU A 75 -16.52 -22.76 22.55
N ARG A 76 -16.51 -24.05 22.17
CA ARG A 76 -15.81 -24.52 20.97
C ARG A 76 -16.30 -23.86 19.68
N LEU A 77 -17.62 -23.57 19.59
CA LEU A 77 -18.20 -22.89 18.43
C LEU A 77 -17.80 -21.42 18.39
N LEU A 78 -17.69 -20.74 19.53
CA LEU A 78 -17.20 -19.36 19.60
C LEU A 78 -15.73 -19.29 19.16
N GLU A 79 -14.89 -20.18 19.66
CA GLU A 79 -13.46 -20.27 19.30
C GLU A 79 -13.29 -20.58 17.81
N GLY A 80 -14.03 -21.56 17.29
CA GLY A 80 -14.05 -21.89 15.87
C GLY A 80 -14.56 -20.74 14.98
N ASP A 81 -15.57 -19.99 15.43
CA ASP A 81 -16.04 -18.81 14.70
C ASP A 81 -15.01 -17.67 14.71
N ALA A 82 -14.31 -17.47 15.83
CA ALA A 82 -13.24 -16.47 15.99
C ALA A 82 -12.04 -16.74 15.09
N GLU A 83 -11.56 -17.98 15.06
CA GLU A 83 -10.34 -18.38 14.34
C GLU A 83 -10.60 -18.74 12.87
N ARG A 84 -11.74 -19.35 12.57
CA ARG A 84 -12.02 -20.00 11.27
C ARG A 84 -13.35 -19.61 10.63
N ALA A 85 -14.19 -18.82 11.30
CA ALA A 85 -15.48 -18.33 10.79
C ALA A 85 -16.38 -19.51 10.43
N GLU A 86 -16.39 -20.49 11.32
CA GLU A 86 -17.22 -21.69 11.20
C GLU A 86 -18.71 -21.33 11.14
N LEU A 87 -19.12 -20.28 11.85
CA LEU A 87 -20.49 -19.77 11.85
C LEU A 87 -20.65 -18.53 10.94
N GLY A 88 -19.72 -18.30 10.03
CA GLY A 88 -19.76 -17.14 9.15
C GLY A 88 -19.63 -15.81 9.89
N GLU A 89 -18.93 -15.80 11.02
CA GLU A 89 -18.85 -14.66 11.94
C GLU A 89 -20.21 -14.22 12.47
N PHE A 90 -21.17 -15.15 12.45
CA PHE A 90 -22.48 -14.87 12.96
C PHE A 90 -22.36 -14.44 14.40
N VAL A 91 -21.63 -15.19 15.26
CA VAL A 91 -21.51 -14.96 16.70
C VAL A 91 -20.44 -13.91 16.99
N VAL A 92 -19.19 -14.23 16.66
CA VAL A 92 -18.00 -13.45 17.05
C VAL A 92 -17.99 -12.06 16.42
N GLY A 93 -18.70 -11.89 15.31
CA GLY A 93 -18.91 -10.62 14.62
C GLY A 93 -19.43 -9.50 15.52
N ARG A 94 -20.07 -9.81 16.65
CA ARG A 94 -20.52 -8.81 17.64
C ARG A 94 -19.35 -8.12 18.34
N LEU A 95 -18.25 -8.83 18.54
CA LEU A 95 -17.07 -8.37 19.26
C LEU A 95 -16.18 -7.39 18.48
N LEU A 96 -16.58 -7.01 17.25
CA LEU A 96 -16.00 -5.87 16.52
C LEU A 96 -16.58 -4.53 16.95
N ASN A 97 -17.79 -4.52 17.50
CA ASN A 97 -18.44 -3.33 18.01
C ASN A 97 -18.27 -3.27 19.53
N PRO A 98 -18.61 -2.14 20.18
CA PRO A 98 -18.61 -2.04 21.63
C PRO A 98 -19.41 -3.16 22.31
N TYR A 99 -18.80 -3.78 23.31
CA TYR A 99 -19.41 -4.80 24.17
C TYR A 99 -18.92 -4.61 25.61
N GLN A 100 -19.73 -5.03 26.57
CA GLN A 100 -19.38 -5.07 27.99
C GLN A 100 -19.36 -6.52 28.45
N VAL A 101 -18.27 -6.95 29.07
CA VAL A 101 -18.19 -8.28 29.69
C VAL A 101 -18.87 -8.22 31.06
N LEU A 102 -19.80 -9.15 31.32
CA LEU A 102 -20.49 -9.31 32.59
C LEU A 102 -19.95 -10.50 33.40
N ALA A 103 -19.44 -11.54 32.74
CA ALA A 103 -18.79 -12.70 33.35
C ALA A 103 -17.81 -13.37 32.38
N GLY A 104 -16.77 -14.05 32.88
CA GLY A 104 -15.84 -14.84 32.06
C GLY A 104 -15.03 -14.01 31.05
N GLY A 105 -14.46 -12.89 31.50
CA GLY A 105 -13.79 -11.92 30.63
C GLY A 105 -12.62 -12.47 29.82
N ASP A 106 -11.88 -13.43 30.37
CA ASP A 106 -10.78 -14.10 29.70
C ASP A 106 -11.26 -14.85 28.44
N VAL A 107 -12.40 -15.53 28.49
CA VAL A 107 -13.01 -16.25 27.36
C VAL A 107 -13.42 -15.27 26.26
N VAL A 108 -14.15 -14.21 26.61
CA VAL A 108 -14.65 -13.23 25.62
C VAL A 108 -13.48 -12.51 24.96
N GLU A 109 -12.50 -12.06 25.74
CA GLU A 109 -11.37 -11.30 25.22
C GLU A 109 -10.40 -12.17 24.41
N ARG A 110 -10.23 -13.46 24.76
CA ARG A 110 -9.47 -14.41 23.90
C ARG A 110 -10.14 -14.55 22.53
N ALA A 111 -11.45 -14.80 22.48
CA ALA A 111 -12.18 -14.90 21.22
C ALA A 111 -12.14 -13.58 20.43
N ALA A 112 -12.31 -12.44 21.09
CA ALA A 112 -12.25 -11.12 20.45
C ALA A 112 -10.86 -10.83 19.86
N ARG A 113 -9.78 -11.13 20.60
CA ARG A 113 -8.40 -10.97 20.11
C ARG A 113 -8.10 -11.87 18.92
N ALA A 114 -8.45 -13.15 19.00
CA ALA A 114 -8.27 -14.10 17.90
C ALA A 114 -9.00 -13.63 16.63
N TYR A 115 -10.24 -13.16 16.79
CA TYR A 115 -11.01 -12.64 15.68
C TYR A 115 -10.43 -11.36 15.07
N ARG A 116 -10.07 -10.36 15.89
CA ARG A 116 -9.48 -9.10 15.39
C ARG A 116 -8.17 -9.36 14.64
N ARG A 117 -7.29 -10.20 15.19
CA ARG A 117 -6.05 -10.63 14.53
C ARG A 117 -6.34 -11.21 13.15
N ARG A 118 -7.31 -12.13 13.06
CA ARG A 118 -7.71 -12.69 11.77
C ARG A 118 -8.24 -11.64 10.82
N VAL A 119 -9.11 -10.73 11.28
CA VAL A 119 -9.64 -9.64 10.45
C VAL A 119 -8.50 -8.80 9.87
N VAL A 120 -7.51 -8.43 10.69
CA VAL A 120 -6.34 -7.70 10.20
C VAL A 120 -5.64 -8.47 9.09
N LEU A 121 -5.32 -9.75 9.30
CA LEU A 121 -4.65 -10.59 8.28
C LEU A 121 -5.47 -10.71 6.99
N GLU A 122 -6.79 -10.87 7.09
CA GLU A 122 -7.69 -10.92 5.93
C GLU A 122 -7.70 -9.59 5.16
N GLU A 123 -7.73 -8.45 5.85
CA GLU A 123 -7.71 -7.15 5.20
C GLU A 123 -6.34 -6.84 4.56
N LEU A 124 -5.23 -7.24 5.20
CA LEU A 124 -3.89 -7.14 4.61
C LEU A 124 -3.78 -7.99 3.32
N ALA A 125 -4.31 -9.22 3.34
CA ALA A 125 -4.37 -10.07 2.14
C ALA A 125 -5.20 -9.42 1.02
N ARG A 126 -6.30 -8.73 1.37
CA ARG A 126 -7.13 -8.00 0.40
C ARG A 126 -6.42 -6.78 -0.17
N LEU A 127 -5.68 -6.03 0.64
CA LEU A 127 -4.83 -4.93 0.15
C LEU A 127 -3.79 -5.46 -0.85
N ALA A 128 -3.11 -6.55 -0.52
CA ALA A 128 -2.13 -7.18 -1.42
C ALA A 128 -2.77 -7.73 -2.70
N HIS A 129 -3.97 -8.30 -2.62
CA HIS A 129 -4.71 -8.73 -3.80
C HIS A 129 -5.10 -7.54 -4.69
N ALA A 130 -5.57 -6.43 -4.11
CA ALA A 130 -6.06 -5.27 -4.84
C ALA A 130 -4.94 -4.40 -5.44
N TYR A 131 -3.78 -4.33 -4.79
CA TYR A 131 -2.71 -3.38 -5.12
C TYR A 131 -1.35 -4.05 -5.41
N GLY A 132 -1.28 -5.39 -5.40
CA GLY A 132 -0.05 -6.14 -5.64
C GLY A 132 1.05 -5.76 -4.65
N GLN A 133 2.29 -5.62 -5.15
CA GLN A 133 3.44 -5.21 -4.34
C GLN A 133 3.28 -3.80 -3.75
N PHE A 134 2.50 -2.93 -4.38
CA PHE A 134 2.28 -1.56 -3.90
C PHE A 134 1.53 -1.51 -2.56
N ALA A 135 0.86 -2.60 -2.17
CA ALA A 135 0.23 -2.71 -0.85
C ALA A 135 1.21 -2.52 0.31
N THR A 136 2.51 -2.77 0.11
CA THR A 136 3.57 -2.56 1.11
C THR A 136 3.87 -1.08 1.36
N GLU A 137 3.46 -0.19 0.45
CA GLU A 137 3.65 1.26 0.58
C GLU A 137 2.41 1.97 1.16
N ILE A 138 1.27 1.27 1.26
CA ILE A 138 0.02 1.83 1.77
C ILE A 138 0.02 1.83 3.29
N LEU A 139 -0.25 3.00 3.87
CA LEU A 139 -0.48 3.20 5.30
C LEU A 139 -1.98 3.06 5.60
N ALA A 140 -2.32 2.24 6.60
CA ALA A 140 -3.67 1.99 7.06
C ALA A 140 -3.78 2.28 8.58
N PRO A 141 -4.76 3.09 9.02
CA PRO A 141 -5.05 3.27 10.43
C PRO A 141 -5.86 2.07 10.97
N PRO A 142 -5.90 1.83 12.30
CA PRO A 142 -6.76 0.79 12.89
C PRO A 142 -8.22 0.83 12.44
N GLU A 143 -8.75 2.03 12.22
CA GLU A 143 -10.11 2.32 11.76
C GLU A 143 -10.39 1.74 10.37
N TYR A 144 -9.38 1.65 9.50
CA TYR A 144 -9.54 1.02 8.19
C TYR A 144 -9.95 -0.45 8.33
N PHE A 145 -9.29 -1.19 9.21
CA PHE A 145 -9.56 -2.60 9.44
C PHE A 145 -10.97 -2.84 9.99
N LEU A 146 -11.40 -1.98 10.92
CA LEU A 146 -12.76 -1.97 11.45
C LEU A 146 -13.78 -1.72 10.34
N PHE A 147 -13.69 -0.57 9.66
CA PHE A 147 -14.72 -0.15 8.71
C PHE A 147 -14.73 -0.98 7.44
N SER A 148 -13.56 -1.44 6.95
CA SER A 148 -13.48 -2.36 5.82
C SER A 148 -14.22 -3.66 6.13
N LYS A 149 -14.04 -4.22 7.34
CA LYS A 149 -14.73 -5.44 7.77
C LYS A 149 -16.23 -5.22 7.96
N LEU A 150 -16.64 -4.14 8.65
CA LEU A 150 -18.06 -3.82 8.86
C LEU A 150 -18.80 -3.58 7.54
N ARG A 151 -18.16 -2.90 6.57
CA ARG A 151 -18.73 -2.69 5.22
C ARG A 151 -19.00 -4.03 4.54
N ARG A 152 -18.05 -4.96 4.62
CA ARG A 152 -18.19 -6.30 4.04
C ARG A 152 -19.34 -7.08 4.68
N ARG A 153 -19.43 -7.04 6.01
CA ARG A 153 -20.54 -7.67 6.75
C ARG A 153 -21.89 -7.03 6.43
N ALA A 154 -21.94 -5.71 6.23
CA ALA A 154 -23.14 -5.01 5.79
C ALA A 154 -23.55 -5.36 4.35
N ARG A 155 -22.62 -5.75 3.47
CA ARG A 155 -22.96 -6.28 2.14
C ARG A 155 -23.55 -7.68 2.21
N ILE A 156 -23.05 -8.52 3.11
CA ILE A 156 -23.56 -9.88 3.34
C ILE A 156 -24.93 -9.84 4.01
N TYR A 157 -25.10 -9.00 5.04
CA TYR A 157 -26.34 -8.83 5.78
C TYR A 157 -26.71 -7.34 5.84
N PRO A 158 -27.41 -6.81 4.81
CA PRO A 158 -27.80 -5.40 4.70
C PRO A 158 -28.43 -4.78 5.96
N PRO A 159 -29.28 -5.49 6.75
CA PRO A 159 -29.85 -4.94 7.97
C PRO A 159 -28.82 -4.54 9.04
N ALA A 160 -27.60 -5.10 9.02
CA ALA A 160 -26.54 -4.73 9.96
C ALA A 160 -26.01 -3.30 9.72
N ARG A 161 -26.18 -2.76 8.51
CA ARG A 161 -25.69 -1.41 8.15
C ARG A 161 -26.25 -0.35 9.10
N TYR A 162 -27.55 -0.42 9.41
CA TYR A 162 -28.19 0.53 10.31
C TYR A 162 -27.52 0.56 11.70
N SER A 163 -27.28 -0.61 12.29
CA SER A 163 -26.60 -0.70 13.59
C SER A 163 -25.18 -0.14 13.54
N TYR A 164 -24.41 -0.41 12.49
CA TYR A 164 -23.04 0.11 12.38
C TYR A 164 -23.04 1.62 12.27
N VAL A 165 -23.89 2.20 11.42
CA VAL A 165 -23.97 3.66 11.30
C VAL A 165 -24.35 4.27 12.64
N ARG A 166 -25.40 3.78 13.31
CA ARG A 166 -25.82 4.30 14.63
C ARG A 166 -24.78 4.12 15.74
N THR A 167 -23.97 3.06 15.67
CA THR A 167 -22.88 2.82 16.63
C THR A 167 -21.81 3.89 16.54
N TYR A 168 -21.48 4.37 15.34
CA TYR A 168 -20.32 5.25 15.12
C TYR A 168 -20.67 6.69 14.70
N SER A 169 -21.95 7.02 14.47
CA SER A 169 -22.37 8.38 14.06
C SER A 169 -23.12 9.17 15.13
N GLY A 170 -23.48 8.56 16.27
CA GLY A 170 -24.21 9.21 17.37
C GLY A 170 -23.30 9.98 18.35
N PRO A 171 -23.86 10.54 19.44
CA PRO A 171 -23.09 11.20 20.50
C PRO A 171 -21.98 10.31 21.09
N GLU A 172 -22.26 9.02 21.24
CA GLU A 172 -21.28 8.01 21.69
C GLU A 172 -20.33 7.53 20.59
N GLY A 173 -20.51 7.98 19.35
CA GLY A 173 -19.76 7.57 18.18
C GLY A 173 -18.24 7.65 18.35
N PRO A 174 -17.68 8.80 18.78
CA PRO A 174 -16.25 8.93 19.03
C PRO A 174 -15.73 7.95 20.09
N ARG A 175 -16.46 7.76 21.19
CA ARG A 175 -16.08 6.83 22.26
C ARG A 175 -16.17 5.36 21.81
N ASN A 176 -17.17 5.04 20.99
CA ASN A 176 -17.34 3.72 20.38
C ASN A 176 -16.25 3.42 19.35
N LEU A 177 -15.86 4.42 18.57
CA LEU A 177 -14.76 4.31 17.62
C LEU A 177 -13.45 4.06 18.35
N GLU A 178 -13.11 4.85 19.39
CA GLU A 178 -11.87 4.63 20.15
C GLU A 178 -11.86 3.25 20.82
N PHE A 179 -12.98 2.79 21.36
CA PHE A 179 -13.09 1.44 21.92
C PHE A 179 -12.69 0.36 20.91
N SER A 180 -13.25 0.43 19.69
CA SER A 180 -13.00 -0.57 18.65
C SER A 180 -11.61 -0.39 18.01
N ALA A 181 -11.19 0.84 17.75
CA ALA A 181 -9.93 1.17 17.09
C ALA A 181 -8.71 0.82 17.97
N SER A 182 -8.76 1.11 19.28
CA SER A 182 -7.69 0.72 20.23
C SER A 182 -7.46 -0.80 20.26
N ARG A 183 -8.54 -1.58 20.16
CA ARG A 183 -8.47 -3.05 20.11
C ARG A 183 -7.94 -3.59 18.78
N PHE A 184 -8.14 -2.88 17.68
CA PHE A 184 -7.45 -3.17 16.42
C PHE A 184 -5.97 -2.79 16.49
N ARG A 185 -5.64 -1.67 17.14
CA ARG A 185 -4.27 -1.23 17.41
C ARG A 185 -3.49 -2.29 18.18
N GLU A 186 -4.06 -2.88 19.23
CA GLU A 186 -3.47 -4.02 19.96
C GLU A 186 -3.15 -5.21 19.05
N ALA A 187 -4.08 -5.58 18.16
CA ALA A 187 -3.87 -6.68 17.22
C ALA A 187 -2.77 -6.35 16.19
N LEU A 188 -2.72 -5.10 15.71
CA LEU A 188 -1.70 -4.62 14.78
C LEU A 188 -0.32 -4.53 15.43
N ASP A 189 -0.23 -4.07 16.67
CA ASP A 189 1.03 -4.03 17.44
C ASP A 189 1.56 -5.45 17.70
N GLY A 190 0.69 -6.41 17.99
CA GLY A 190 1.07 -7.83 18.08
C GLY A 190 1.57 -8.41 16.74
N LEU A 191 0.98 -7.99 15.62
CA LEU A 191 1.48 -8.38 14.29
C LEU A 191 2.77 -7.65 13.91
N ALA A 192 3.02 -6.46 14.48
CA ALA A 192 4.24 -5.71 14.28
C ALA A 192 5.43 -6.37 14.97
N SER A 193 5.25 -6.88 16.20
CA SER A 193 6.30 -7.64 16.90
C SER A 193 6.66 -8.96 16.22
N GLU A 194 5.75 -9.51 15.41
CA GLU A 194 5.99 -10.68 14.55
C GLU A 194 6.60 -10.35 13.18
N GLY A 195 6.80 -9.06 12.85
CA GLY A 195 7.36 -8.62 11.57
C GLY A 195 6.42 -8.79 10.38
N ILE A 196 5.10 -8.87 10.60
CA ILE A 196 4.08 -8.96 9.54
C ILE A 196 3.71 -7.57 9.03
N VAL A 197 3.57 -6.62 9.95
CA VAL A 197 3.34 -5.19 9.67
C VAL A 197 4.43 -4.34 10.30
N GLU A 198 4.54 -3.10 9.84
CA GLU A 198 5.36 -2.07 10.47
C GLU A 198 4.46 -0.92 10.92
N ARG A 199 4.71 -0.43 12.14
CA ARG A 199 4.05 0.78 12.64
C ARG A 199 4.82 2.01 12.19
N VAL A 200 4.12 2.94 11.55
CA VAL A 200 4.64 4.24 11.10
C VAL A 200 3.78 5.33 11.75
N GLY A 201 4.23 5.86 12.89
CA GLY A 201 3.44 6.77 13.71
C GLY A 201 2.17 6.11 14.26
N GLY A 202 0.99 6.64 13.90
CA GLY A 202 -0.32 6.07 14.24
C GLY A 202 -0.88 5.07 13.22
N MET A 203 -0.13 4.78 12.16
CA MET A 203 -0.56 3.97 11.01
C MET A 203 0.27 2.69 10.89
N TYR A 204 -0.19 1.77 10.05
CA TYR A 204 0.47 0.49 9.80
C TYR A 204 0.58 0.21 8.30
N ARG A 205 1.68 -0.42 7.88
CA ARG A 205 1.83 -0.97 6.51
C ARG A 205 2.25 -2.42 6.56
N ALA A 206 1.92 -3.17 5.52
CA ALA A 206 2.33 -4.58 5.41
C ALA A 206 3.83 -4.68 5.08
N LEU A 207 4.58 -5.46 5.86
CA LEU A 207 5.93 -5.89 5.49
C LEU A 207 5.87 -7.20 4.69
N ARG A 208 5.02 -8.12 5.15
CA ARG A 208 4.80 -9.44 4.54
C ARG A 208 3.30 -9.69 4.47
N PRO A 209 2.58 -9.09 3.50
CA PRO A 209 1.16 -9.34 3.39
C PRO A 209 0.93 -10.83 3.12
N PRO A 210 0.04 -11.50 3.87
CA PRO A 210 -0.27 -12.89 3.61
C PRO A 210 -0.90 -13.01 2.21
N PRO A 211 -0.51 -14.01 1.40
CA PRO A 211 -1.18 -14.24 0.12
C PRO A 211 -2.64 -14.59 0.38
N PRO A 212 -3.59 -14.12 -0.45
CA PRO A 212 -4.97 -14.53 -0.33
C PRO A 212 -5.08 -16.05 -0.55
N ARG A 213 -5.74 -16.77 0.37
CA ARG A 213 -5.93 -18.23 0.23
C ARG A 213 -6.78 -18.60 -0.99
N ARG A 214 -7.72 -17.72 -1.34
CA ARG A 214 -8.59 -17.77 -2.52
C ARG A 214 -9.03 -16.35 -2.88
N PRO A 215 -9.63 -16.11 -4.06
CA PRO A 215 -10.19 -14.81 -4.41
C PRO A 215 -11.07 -14.24 -3.29
N PRO A 216 -10.85 -12.97 -2.88
CA PRO A 216 -11.58 -12.32 -1.80
C PRO A 216 -13.12 -12.36 -1.92
N GLU A 217 -13.64 -12.46 -3.15
CA GLU A 217 -15.05 -12.59 -3.49
C GLU A 217 -15.60 -13.96 -3.07
N LEU A 218 -14.87 -15.04 -3.35
CA LEU A 218 -15.25 -16.40 -2.96
C LEU A 218 -15.22 -16.58 -1.44
N ASP A 219 -14.25 -15.96 -0.76
CA ASP A 219 -14.24 -15.89 0.70
C ASP A 219 -15.49 -15.22 1.25
N THR A 220 -15.90 -14.11 0.63
CA THR A 220 -17.09 -13.35 1.04
C THR A 220 -18.37 -14.16 0.83
N LEU A 221 -18.48 -14.88 -0.28
CA LEU A 221 -19.61 -15.76 -0.57
C LEU A 221 -19.70 -16.93 0.42
N ALA A 222 -18.58 -17.60 0.69
CA ALA A 222 -18.55 -18.69 1.67
C ALA A 222 -18.91 -18.21 3.09
N LEU A 223 -18.42 -17.02 3.46
CA LEU A 223 -18.79 -16.38 4.73
C LEU A 223 -20.30 -16.11 4.80
N ALA A 224 -20.88 -15.59 3.71
CA ALA A 224 -22.33 -15.34 3.62
C ALA A 224 -23.14 -16.63 3.82
N VAL A 225 -22.81 -17.70 3.08
CA VAL A 225 -23.51 -19.00 3.18
C VAL A 225 -23.48 -19.52 4.62
N ARG A 226 -22.31 -19.51 5.27
CA ARG A 226 -22.19 -19.94 6.68
C ARG A 226 -22.96 -19.05 7.63
N GLN A 227 -22.96 -17.73 7.43
CA GLN A 227 -23.69 -16.79 8.27
C GLN A 227 -25.21 -17.04 8.19
N TYR A 228 -25.74 -17.26 6.99
CA TYR A 228 -27.16 -17.59 6.79
C TYR A 228 -27.51 -18.97 7.38
N ALA A 229 -26.64 -19.98 7.22
CA ALA A 229 -26.83 -21.29 7.83
C ALA A 229 -26.84 -21.22 9.36
N ALA A 230 -25.89 -20.50 9.96
CA ALA A 230 -25.82 -20.27 11.40
C ALA A 230 -27.09 -19.57 11.90
N HIS A 231 -27.54 -18.53 11.19
CA HIS A 231 -28.79 -17.84 11.53
C HIS A 231 -29.99 -18.80 11.50
N ALA A 232 -30.14 -19.62 10.46
CA ALA A 232 -31.22 -20.62 10.36
C ALA A 232 -31.16 -21.66 11.47
N SER A 233 -29.96 -22.17 11.79
CA SER A 233 -29.75 -23.17 12.85
C SER A 233 -30.02 -22.66 14.26
N SER A 234 -29.99 -21.34 14.47
CA SER A 234 -30.14 -20.71 15.79
C SER A 234 -31.57 -20.71 16.36
N GLY A 235 -32.56 -21.27 15.64
CA GLY A 235 -33.95 -21.37 16.11
C GLY A 235 -34.69 -20.04 16.20
N ARG A 236 -34.13 -18.96 15.63
CA ARG A 236 -34.73 -17.63 15.53
C ARG A 236 -35.91 -17.72 14.54
N VAL A 237 -37.08 -18.12 15.05
CA VAL A 237 -38.49 -17.94 14.60
C VAL A 237 -38.81 -17.84 13.09
N SER A 238 -40.02 -18.28 12.71
CA SER A 238 -40.52 -18.36 11.32
C SER A 238 -40.14 -17.17 10.40
N PRO A 239 -40.09 -17.36 9.07
CA PRO A 239 -39.75 -16.32 8.09
C PRO A 239 -40.46 -14.96 8.28
N ARG A 240 -41.63 -14.94 8.94
CA ARG A 240 -42.38 -13.72 9.30
C ARG A 240 -41.68 -12.84 10.35
N VAL A 241 -41.18 -13.40 11.46
CA VAL A 241 -40.49 -12.58 12.49
C VAL A 241 -39.18 -12.01 11.96
N PHE A 242 -38.50 -12.78 11.10
CA PHE A 242 -37.36 -12.29 10.33
C PHE A 242 -37.74 -11.12 9.40
N ALA A 243 -38.85 -11.24 8.67
CA ALA A 243 -39.37 -10.16 7.83
C ALA A 243 -39.80 -8.94 8.65
N GLU A 244 -40.35 -9.12 9.85
CA GLU A 244 -40.69 -8.05 10.80
C GLU A 244 -39.45 -7.34 11.36
N GLU A 245 -38.39 -8.08 11.73
CA GLU A 245 -37.12 -7.48 12.14
C GLU A 245 -36.48 -6.70 10.98
N LEU A 246 -36.47 -7.27 9.77
CA LEU A 246 -35.99 -6.61 8.55
C LEU A 246 -36.79 -5.36 8.22
N THR A 247 -38.13 -5.44 8.27
CA THR A 247 -39.00 -4.29 8.00
C THR A 247 -38.88 -3.23 9.09
N SER A 248 -38.68 -3.60 10.37
CA SER A 248 -38.41 -2.63 11.44
C SER A 248 -37.08 -1.89 11.23
N LYS A 249 -36.03 -2.59 10.80
CA LYS A 249 -34.71 -2.01 10.50
C LYS A 249 -34.76 -1.18 9.22
N ALA A 250 -35.49 -1.64 8.21
CA ALA A 250 -35.70 -0.90 6.96
C ALA A 250 -36.56 0.36 7.17
N ARG A 251 -37.65 0.29 7.95
CA ARG A 251 -38.46 1.46 8.35
C ARG A 251 -37.62 2.45 9.13
N ARG A 252 -36.83 1.99 10.12
CA ARG A 252 -35.88 2.85 10.85
C ARG A 252 -34.83 3.49 9.94
N SER A 253 -34.33 2.75 8.95
CA SER A 253 -33.39 3.27 7.95
C SER A 253 -34.03 4.31 7.01
N ARG A 254 -35.33 4.22 6.73
CA ARG A 254 -36.07 5.22 5.95
C ARG A 254 -36.43 6.46 6.76
N ALA A 255 -36.82 6.29 8.02
CA ALA A 255 -37.19 7.37 8.93
C ALA A 255 -35.98 8.21 9.39
N ALA A 256 -34.79 7.61 9.48
CA ALA A 256 -33.60 8.29 9.97
C ALA A 256 -32.85 9.12 8.91
N GLY A 257 -33.47 9.37 7.74
CA GLY A 257 -32.80 9.97 6.59
C GLY A 257 -31.63 9.12 6.12
N ALA A 258 -30.97 9.52 5.03
CA ALA A 258 -29.75 8.87 4.55
C ALA A 258 -28.59 9.11 5.56
N LEU A 259 -28.60 8.48 6.74
CA LEU A 259 -27.47 8.47 7.64
C LEU A 259 -26.29 7.79 6.91
N ARG A 260 -25.31 8.62 6.58
CA ARG A 260 -24.06 8.22 5.93
C ARG A 260 -22.94 8.29 6.95
N LEU A 261 -22.14 7.24 6.97
CA LEU A 261 -20.89 7.20 7.70
C LEU A 261 -19.81 6.97 6.65
N GLU A 262 -19.13 8.02 6.23
CA GLU A 262 -18.19 7.96 5.11
C GLU A 262 -17.12 6.87 5.29
N PRO A 263 -16.48 6.70 6.46
CA PRO A 263 -15.53 5.61 6.69
C PRO A 263 -16.09 4.21 6.42
N LEU A 264 -17.39 4.00 6.66
CA LEU A 264 -18.07 2.73 6.38
C LEU A 264 -18.41 2.57 4.89
N GLU A 265 -18.73 3.65 4.19
CA GLU A 265 -19.08 3.63 2.77
C GLU A 265 -17.86 3.49 1.87
N ARG A 266 -16.78 4.21 2.21
CA ARG A 266 -15.51 4.30 1.48
C ARG A 266 -14.31 4.18 2.43
N PRO A 267 -14.10 3.00 3.06
CA PRO A 267 -12.96 2.78 3.97
C PRO A 267 -11.61 3.02 3.27
N GLU A 268 -11.54 2.85 1.94
CA GLU A 268 -10.35 3.17 1.16
C GLU A 268 -9.84 4.62 1.32
N LEU A 269 -10.71 5.58 1.68
CA LEU A 269 -10.31 6.96 1.93
C LEU A 269 -9.52 7.16 3.22
N LEU A 270 -9.54 6.18 4.13
CA LEU A 270 -8.71 6.17 5.34
C LEU A 270 -7.26 5.78 5.04
N LEU A 271 -7.00 5.20 3.86
CA LEU A 271 -5.66 4.80 3.46
C LEU A 271 -4.86 6.00 3.00
N SER A 272 -3.56 5.99 3.27
CA SER A 272 -2.66 7.05 2.86
C SER A 272 -1.33 6.50 2.38
N LEU A 273 -0.48 7.41 1.93
CA LEU A 273 0.89 7.14 1.53
C LEU A 273 1.82 8.00 2.39
N PRO A 274 3.06 7.54 2.67
CA PRO A 274 4.02 8.36 3.38
C PRO A 274 4.40 9.65 2.63
N GLU A 275 4.26 9.64 1.29
CA GLU A 275 4.42 10.83 0.44
C GLU A 275 3.44 10.77 -0.72
N GLY A 276 2.88 11.93 -1.07
CA GLY A 276 1.87 12.09 -2.10
C GLY A 276 0.50 11.60 -1.64
N ARG A 277 -0.50 11.86 -2.47
CA ARG A 277 -1.88 11.44 -2.20
C ARG A 277 -2.17 10.08 -2.81
N LEU A 278 -2.79 9.19 -2.05
CA LEU A 278 -3.36 7.96 -2.58
C LEU A 278 -4.68 8.29 -3.28
N SER A 279 -4.82 7.88 -4.54
CA SER A 279 -6.03 8.10 -5.34
C SER A 279 -6.63 6.79 -5.82
N PHE A 280 -7.95 6.79 -5.98
CA PHE A 280 -8.72 5.71 -6.60
C PHE A 280 -9.54 6.20 -7.80
N GLU A 281 -9.33 7.45 -8.21
CA GLU A 281 -10.06 8.14 -9.27
C GLU A 281 -9.10 8.75 -10.32
N GLY A 282 -7.86 8.27 -10.37
CA GLY A 282 -6.78 8.81 -11.19
C GLY A 282 -6.38 10.22 -10.76
N LEU A 283 -6.22 11.11 -11.73
CA LEU A 283 -5.80 12.50 -11.51
C LEU A 283 -6.94 13.44 -11.08
N SER A 284 -8.16 12.94 -10.89
CA SER A 284 -9.33 13.77 -10.54
C SER A 284 -9.10 14.67 -9.33
N PRO A 285 -8.45 14.23 -8.22
CA PRO A 285 -8.16 15.11 -7.09
C PRO A 285 -7.31 16.34 -7.48
N LEU A 286 -6.21 16.13 -8.22
CA LEU A 286 -5.34 17.22 -8.68
C LEU A 286 -6.05 18.17 -9.65
N ILE A 287 -6.89 17.62 -10.54
CA ILE A 287 -7.66 18.41 -11.50
C ILE A 287 -8.76 19.21 -10.80
N GLY A 288 -9.44 18.59 -9.83
CA GLY A 288 -10.47 19.22 -9.01
C GLY A 288 -9.94 20.43 -8.26
N GLU A 289 -8.73 20.32 -7.68
CA GLU A 289 -8.08 21.43 -6.98
C GLU A 289 -7.70 22.59 -7.90
N ALA A 290 -7.19 22.29 -9.10
CA ALA A 290 -6.93 23.33 -10.08
C ALA A 290 -8.24 24.03 -10.51
N ARG A 291 -9.30 23.27 -10.78
CA ARG A 291 -10.62 23.81 -11.16
C ARG A 291 -11.28 24.60 -10.03
N GLY A 292 -11.15 24.16 -8.78
CA GLY A 292 -11.65 24.87 -7.60
C GLY A 292 -10.98 26.25 -7.41
N ARG A 293 -9.77 26.43 -7.93
CA ARG A 293 -9.07 27.72 -8.01
C ARG A 293 -9.41 28.54 -9.27
N GLY A 294 -10.41 28.12 -10.05
CA GLY A 294 -10.80 28.78 -11.29
C GLY A 294 -9.84 28.53 -12.46
N CYS A 295 -9.02 27.48 -12.40
CA CYS A 295 -8.04 27.18 -13.44
C CYS A 295 -8.50 26.04 -14.36
N SER A 296 -8.16 26.12 -15.64
CA SER A 296 -8.30 25.01 -16.58
C SER A 296 -7.06 24.13 -16.57
N VAL A 297 -7.22 22.85 -16.95
CA VAL A 297 -6.15 21.86 -16.93
C VAL A 297 -6.04 21.22 -18.31
N SER A 298 -4.84 21.22 -18.88
CA SER A 298 -4.50 20.51 -20.11
C SER A 298 -3.47 19.41 -19.83
N ARG A 299 -3.43 18.42 -20.72
CA ARG A 299 -2.43 17.35 -20.70
C ARG A 299 -1.78 17.29 -22.07
N ARG A 300 -0.45 17.28 -22.11
CA ARG A 300 0.30 17.07 -23.34
C ARG A 300 1.31 15.93 -23.18
N PRO A 301 1.55 15.10 -24.21
CA PRO A 301 2.65 14.14 -24.19
C PRO A 301 4.00 14.85 -23.92
N LEU A 302 4.90 14.17 -23.23
CA LEU A 302 6.27 14.64 -22.98
C LEU A 302 7.22 13.77 -23.80
N GLY A 303 7.72 14.32 -24.90
CA GLY A 303 8.43 13.57 -25.94
C GLY A 303 7.50 13.21 -27.11
N GLU A 304 7.61 11.98 -27.63
CA GLU A 304 6.82 11.51 -28.77
C GLU A 304 5.36 11.17 -28.37
N PHE A 305 4.47 11.02 -29.36
CA PHE A 305 3.03 10.86 -29.14
C PHE A 305 2.63 9.57 -28.39
N TYR A 306 3.53 8.57 -28.34
CA TYR A 306 3.38 7.31 -27.59
C TYR A 306 4.08 7.31 -26.24
N SER A 307 4.55 8.47 -25.76
CA SER A 307 5.17 8.59 -24.43
C SER A 307 4.20 8.16 -23.34
N THR A 308 4.67 7.30 -22.44
CA THR A 308 3.95 6.93 -21.21
C THR A 308 3.93 8.07 -20.19
N VAL A 309 4.58 9.19 -20.52
CA VAL A 309 4.79 10.35 -19.68
C VAL A 309 4.06 11.54 -20.29
N ARG A 310 3.18 12.16 -19.51
CA ARG A 310 2.40 13.34 -19.90
C ARG A 310 2.70 14.48 -18.95
N LEU A 311 2.81 15.69 -19.49
CA LEU A 311 2.83 16.90 -18.71
C LEU A 311 1.40 17.36 -18.42
N LEU A 312 1.13 17.63 -17.15
CA LEU A 312 -0.07 18.32 -16.70
C LEU A 312 0.23 19.82 -16.61
N GLU A 313 -0.57 20.62 -17.29
CA GLU A 313 -0.45 22.07 -17.31
C GLU A 313 -1.73 22.71 -16.77
N VAL A 314 -1.57 23.81 -16.04
CA VAL A 314 -2.67 24.55 -15.42
C VAL A 314 -2.66 25.98 -15.94
N ARG A 315 -3.83 26.47 -16.33
CA ARG A 315 -4.04 27.86 -16.77
C ARG A 315 -5.05 28.54 -15.85
N CYS A 316 -4.63 29.60 -15.17
CA CYS A 316 -5.48 30.39 -14.29
C CYS A 316 -5.67 31.80 -14.87
N GLY A 317 -6.87 32.38 -14.72
CA GLY A 317 -7.13 33.79 -15.03
C GLY A 317 -6.81 34.25 -16.47
N GLY A 318 -6.88 33.35 -17.46
CA GLY A 318 -6.57 33.67 -18.86
C GLY A 318 -5.08 33.78 -19.22
N GLY A 319 -4.17 33.55 -18.27
CA GLY A 319 -2.72 33.58 -18.51
C GLY A 319 -2.17 32.40 -19.34
N PRO A 320 -0.85 32.31 -19.55
CA PRO A 320 -0.24 31.15 -20.17
C PRO A 320 -0.44 29.89 -19.32
N ALA A 321 -0.42 28.72 -19.97
CA ALA A 321 -0.48 27.45 -19.25
C ALA A 321 0.88 27.17 -18.61
N SER A 322 0.88 26.85 -17.31
CA SER A 322 2.10 26.55 -16.55
C SER A 322 2.20 25.05 -16.27
N PRO A 323 3.38 24.43 -16.46
CA PRO A 323 3.61 23.04 -16.08
C PRO A 323 3.50 22.89 -14.56
N VAL A 324 2.74 21.89 -14.09
CA VAL A 324 2.58 21.64 -12.64
C VAL A 324 2.99 20.23 -12.25
N ALA A 325 2.84 19.25 -13.14
CA ALA A 325 3.13 17.87 -12.81
C ALA A 325 3.53 17.05 -14.03
N VAL A 326 4.35 16.04 -13.79
CA VAL A 326 4.67 14.98 -14.75
C VAL A 326 3.94 13.72 -14.33
N VAL A 327 3.08 13.21 -15.21
CA VAL A 327 2.26 12.01 -14.99
C VAL A 327 2.85 10.87 -15.79
N LYS A 328 3.09 9.74 -15.13
CA LYS A 328 3.57 8.51 -15.78
C LYS A 328 2.53 7.39 -15.64
N GLU A 329 2.17 6.78 -16.76
CA GLU A 329 1.23 5.65 -16.87
C GLU A 329 2.03 4.37 -17.17
N TYR A 330 2.07 3.43 -16.22
CA TYR A 330 2.94 2.24 -16.31
C TYR A 330 2.29 1.08 -17.08
N SER A 331 0.96 1.08 -17.20
CA SER A 331 0.15 0.08 -17.88
C SER A 331 0.07 0.28 -19.41
N SER A 332 0.81 1.24 -19.96
CA SER A 332 0.77 1.54 -21.40
C SER A 332 1.29 0.38 -22.26
N PRO A 333 0.54 -0.08 -23.28
CA PRO A 333 1.00 -1.09 -24.24
C PRO A 333 2.31 -0.72 -24.94
N TRP A 334 2.60 0.59 -25.07
CA TRP A 334 3.82 1.11 -25.71
C TRP A 334 5.09 0.89 -24.88
N ALA A 335 4.97 0.51 -23.60
CA ALA A 335 6.10 0.07 -22.79
C ALA A 335 6.72 -1.25 -23.29
N ALA A 336 6.02 -2.02 -24.13
CA ALA A 336 6.46 -3.31 -24.66
C ALA A 336 7.81 -3.24 -25.41
N LYS A 337 8.15 -2.10 -26.04
CA LYS A 337 9.43 -1.90 -26.72
C LYS A 337 10.62 -2.04 -25.76
N TRP A 338 10.50 -1.49 -24.55
CA TRP A 338 11.53 -1.61 -23.52
C TRP A 338 11.50 -2.98 -22.85
N THR A 339 10.32 -3.60 -22.74
CA THR A 339 10.18 -4.96 -22.19
C THR A 339 11.07 -5.98 -22.90
N MET A 340 11.25 -5.91 -24.23
CA MET A 340 12.13 -6.83 -24.96
C MET A 340 13.62 -6.65 -24.61
N VAL A 341 14.08 -5.40 -24.47
CA VAL A 341 15.45 -5.09 -24.00
C VAL A 341 15.62 -5.54 -22.55
N MET A 342 14.61 -5.32 -21.71
CA MET A 342 14.62 -5.77 -20.31
C MET A 342 14.62 -7.31 -20.20
N ILE A 343 13.92 -8.03 -21.08
CA ILE A 343 13.97 -9.51 -21.15
C ILE A 343 15.36 -9.99 -21.56
N ALA A 344 15.98 -9.37 -22.57
CA ALA A 344 17.35 -9.69 -22.96
C ALA A 344 18.34 -9.44 -21.81
N ALA A 345 18.14 -8.36 -21.05
CA ALA A 345 18.93 -8.04 -19.86
C ALA A 345 18.64 -8.95 -18.66
N ALA A 346 17.51 -9.68 -18.65
CA ALA A 346 17.11 -10.55 -17.54
C ALA A 346 18.13 -11.69 -17.26
N GLY A 347 18.83 -12.16 -18.29
CA GLY A 347 19.93 -13.13 -18.16
C GLY A 347 21.22 -12.56 -17.57
N VAL A 348 21.31 -11.23 -17.48
CA VAL A 348 22.44 -10.50 -16.87
C VAL A 348 22.09 -10.05 -15.45
N ARG A 349 20.86 -9.60 -15.23
CA ARG A 349 20.33 -9.31 -13.88
C ARG A 349 18.81 -9.43 -13.79
N PRO A 350 18.23 -9.57 -12.58
CA PRO A 350 16.78 -9.47 -12.40
C PRO A 350 16.23 -8.12 -12.86
N MET A 351 15.13 -8.14 -13.63
CA MET A 351 14.44 -6.97 -14.17
C MET A 351 12.98 -6.95 -13.69
N ARG A 352 12.46 -5.78 -13.35
CA ARG A 352 11.04 -5.61 -13.02
C ARG A 352 10.23 -5.40 -14.29
N LEU A 353 9.44 -6.39 -14.66
CA LEU A 353 8.67 -6.38 -15.91
C LEU A 353 7.22 -5.96 -15.69
N SER A 354 6.66 -6.26 -14.51
CA SER A 354 5.26 -5.97 -14.23
C SER A 354 5.04 -4.47 -13.96
N PRO A 355 4.00 -3.85 -14.55
CA PRO A 355 3.69 -2.43 -14.33
C PRO A 355 3.57 -2.03 -12.86
N ILE A 356 2.98 -2.88 -12.02
CA ILE A 356 2.81 -2.59 -10.59
C ILE A 356 4.16 -2.64 -9.85
N GLU A 357 5.08 -3.53 -10.24
CA GLU A 357 6.42 -3.62 -9.65
C GLU A 357 7.26 -2.39 -10.01
N ARG A 358 7.15 -1.93 -11.26
CA ARG A 358 7.81 -0.71 -11.75
C ARG A 358 7.30 0.53 -11.02
N LEU A 359 5.98 0.68 -10.88
CA LEU A 359 5.36 1.75 -10.08
C LEU A 359 5.85 1.69 -8.61
N THR A 360 5.83 0.51 -8.01
CA THR A 360 6.24 0.31 -6.60
C THR A 360 7.71 0.66 -6.40
N SER A 361 8.58 0.16 -7.29
CA SER A 361 10.01 0.47 -7.24
C SER A 361 10.26 1.96 -7.41
N GLU A 362 9.66 2.60 -8.41
CA GLU A 362 9.87 4.01 -8.64
C GLU A 362 9.39 4.86 -7.45
N TYR A 363 8.21 4.54 -6.89
CA TYR A 363 7.70 5.20 -5.68
C TYR A 363 8.67 5.05 -4.49
N ALA A 364 9.09 3.83 -4.19
CA ALA A 364 9.95 3.55 -3.03
C ALA A 364 11.34 4.18 -3.19
N PHE A 365 11.96 4.06 -4.37
CA PHE A 365 13.32 4.57 -4.60
C PHE A 365 13.38 6.08 -4.74
N LEU A 366 12.40 6.74 -5.39
CA LEU A 366 12.39 8.21 -5.42
C LEU A 366 12.40 8.79 -4.00
N ARG A 367 11.64 8.19 -3.09
CA ARG A 367 11.58 8.56 -1.67
C ARG A 367 12.86 8.25 -0.91
N LEU A 368 13.35 7.01 -1.03
CA LEU A 368 14.59 6.57 -0.38
C LEU A 368 15.77 7.48 -0.77
N LEU A 369 15.92 7.73 -2.07
CA LEU A 369 16.99 8.55 -2.61
C LEU A 369 16.89 9.99 -2.12
N ARG A 370 15.67 10.56 -2.04
CA ARG A 370 15.50 11.90 -1.47
C ARG A 370 15.89 11.97 -0.01
N HIS A 371 15.52 10.97 0.77
CA HIS A 371 15.84 10.89 2.19
C HIS A 371 17.35 10.83 2.46
N ILE A 372 18.12 10.15 1.59
CA ILE A 372 19.58 10.07 1.71
C ILE A 372 20.33 11.19 0.95
N GLY A 373 19.61 12.25 0.54
CA GLY A 373 20.20 13.49 0.03
C GLY A 373 20.44 13.55 -1.49
N PHE A 374 19.78 12.71 -2.29
CA PHE A 374 19.72 12.87 -3.74
C PHE A 374 18.50 13.69 -4.17
N ARG A 375 18.59 14.34 -5.33
CA ARG A 375 17.46 15.11 -5.86
C ARG A 375 16.57 14.22 -6.72
N THR A 376 15.32 14.11 -6.31
CA THR A 376 14.26 13.40 -7.04
C THR A 376 12.99 14.24 -7.01
N PRO A 377 12.15 14.20 -8.06
CA PRO A 377 10.87 14.88 -8.05
C PRO A 377 9.99 14.44 -6.86
N GLY A 378 9.42 15.41 -6.14
CA GLY A 378 8.34 15.21 -5.17
C GLY A 378 7.15 14.46 -5.77
N ILE A 379 6.58 13.53 -5.01
CA ILE A 379 5.43 12.72 -5.43
C ILE A 379 4.16 13.44 -5.01
N LEU A 380 3.29 13.77 -5.99
CA LEU A 380 2.06 14.49 -5.74
C LEU A 380 0.88 13.55 -5.52
N LEU A 381 0.76 12.50 -6.34
CA LEU A 381 -0.35 11.56 -6.32
C LEU A 381 0.04 10.22 -6.92
N VAL A 382 -0.48 9.12 -6.35
CA VAL A 382 -0.37 7.77 -6.92
C VAL A 382 -1.74 7.13 -6.98
N ASP A 383 -2.08 6.51 -8.11
CA ASP A 383 -3.24 5.63 -8.24
C ASP A 383 -2.75 4.23 -8.63
N PRO A 384 -2.64 3.29 -7.66
CA PRO A 384 -2.16 1.93 -7.94
C PRO A 384 -3.19 1.08 -8.70
N ARG A 385 -4.48 1.45 -8.74
CA ARG A 385 -5.48 0.72 -9.54
C ARG A 385 -5.35 1.03 -11.02
N ARG A 386 -5.12 2.30 -11.34
CA ARG A 386 -4.85 2.75 -12.72
C ARG A 386 -3.38 2.61 -13.11
N ILE A 387 -2.53 2.25 -12.14
CA ILE A 387 -1.09 2.09 -12.26
C ILE A 387 -0.46 3.36 -12.87
N LEU A 388 -0.65 4.49 -12.20
CA LEU A 388 -0.08 5.78 -12.58
C LEU A 388 0.43 6.57 -11.38
N MET A 389 1.38 7.47 -11.63
CA MET A 389 1.94 8.38 -10.63
C MET A 389 2.14 9.78 -11.23
N ALA A 390 1.73 10.80 -10.47
CA ALA A 390 1.98 12.21 -10.76
C ALA A 390 3.05 12.74 -9.81
N ARG A 391 4.05 13.41 -10.38
CA ARG A 391 5.22 13.97 -9.71
C ARG A 391 5.33 15.46 -10.01
N GLU A 392 6.03 16.20 -9.17
CA GLU A 392 6.31 17.61 -9.44
C GLU A 392 7.01 17.78 -10.79
N TYR A 393 6.68 18.85 -11.49
CA TYR A 393 7.45 19.26 -12.64
C TYR A 393 8.73 19.95 -12.18
N VAL A 394 9.89 19.46 -12.63
CA VAL A 394 11.18 20.10 -12.38
C VAL A 394 11.59 20.87 -13.62
N GLU A 395 11.78 22.18 -13.49
CA GLU A 395 12.22 23.02 -14.59
C GLU A 395 13.69 22.79 -14.91
N GLY A 396 13.97 22.40 -16.15
CA GLY A 396 15.32 22.14 -16.62
C GLY A 396 15.31 21.45 -17.98
N ARG A 397 16.44 20.82 -18.31
CA ARG A 397 16.59 20.03 -19.52
C ARG A 397 17.12 18.64 -19.19
N LEU A 398 16.74 17.65 -19.98
CA LEU A 398 17.30 16.30 -19.86
C LEU A 398 18.80 16.32 -20.12
N LEU A 399 19.55 15.40 -19.50
CA LEU A 399 21.00 15.31 -19.67
C LEU A 399 21.39 15.00 -21.13
N GLU A 400 20.52 14.33 -21.89
CA GLU A 400 20.66 14.18 -23.36
C GLU A 400 20.90 15.52 -24.06
N ALA A 401 20.27 16.59 -23.58
CA ALA A 401 20.41 17.91 -24.16
C ALA A 401 21.80 18.54 -23.89
N ALA A 402 22.54 18.03 -22.90
CA ALA A 402 23.83 18.54 -22.45
C ALA A 402 25.03 17.73 -22.98
N VAL A 403 24.82 16.74 -23.86
CA VAL A 403 25.92 15.96 -24.46
C VAL A 403 26.93 16.91 -25.11
N GLY A 404 28.21 16.73 -24.77
CA GLY A 404 29.32 17.59 -25.15
C GLY A 404 29.75 18.60 -24.08
N GLU A 405 28.91 18.86 -23.07
CA GLU A 405 29.26 19.66 -21.88
C GLU A 405 29.84 18.75 -20.80
N GLU A 406 31.03 19.06 -20.29
CA GLU A 406 31.72 18.17 -19.36
C GLU A 406 31.14 18.18 -17.95
N ASP A 407 30.81 19.37 -17.42
CA ASP A 407 30.41 19.52 -16.01
C ASP A 407 29.16 18.72 -15.63
N PRO A 408 28.06 18.69 -16.43
CA PRO A 408 26.91 17.84 -16.13
C PRO A 408 27.27 16.35 -16.09
N PHE A 409 28.16 15.88 -16.96
CA PHE A 409 28.53 14.46 -16.99
C PHE A 409 29.49 14.10 -15.85
N ARG A 410 30.43 15.00 -15.51
CA ARG A 410 31.30 14.86 -14.34
C ARG A 410 30.48 14.81 -13.04
N GLU A 411 29.46 15.65 -12.94
CA GLU A 411 28.56 15.63 -11.79
C GLU A 411 27.72 14.35 -11.73
N LEU A 412 27.27 13.82 -12.88
CA LEU A 412 26.60 12.51 -12.94
C LEU A 412 27.53 11.41 -12.43
N GLY A 413 28.80 11.41 -12.83
CA GLY A 413 29.79 10.45 -12.36
C GLY A 413 29.93 10.46 -10.84
N ARG A 414 30.03 11.66 -10.24
CA ARG A 414 30.08 11.81 -8.77
C ARG A 414 28.81 11.33 -8.09
N LEU A 415 27.65 11.63 -8.67
CA LEU A 415 26.34 11.21 -8.18
C LEU A 415 26.23 9.68 -8.20
N MET A 416 26.59 9.03 -9.30
CA MET A 416 26.56 7.57 -9.44
C MET A 416 27.50 6.88 -8.46
N ARG A 417 28.71 7.42 -8.25
CA ARG A 417 29.63 6.92 -7.22
C ARG A 417 28.97 6.98 -5.83
N ARG A 418 28.36 8.11 -5.47
CA ARG A 418 27.67 8.26 -4.18
C ARG A 418 26.51 7.26 -4.03
N LEU A 419 25.75 7.01 -5.09
CA LEU A 419 24.67 6.00 -5.07
C LEU A 419 25.22 4.59 -4.80
N HIS A 420 26.27 4.20 -5.53
CA HIS A 420 26.86 2.88 -5.38
C HIS A 420 27.51 2.69 -4.00
N SER A 421 28.17 3.72 -3.47
CA SER A 421 28.69 3.71 -2.10
C SER A 421 27.59 3.62 -1.03
N ALA A 422 26.39 4.12 -1.32
CA ALA A 422 25.20 3.93 -0.48
C ALA A 422 24.52 2.56 -0.68
N GLY A 423 25.11 1.67 -1.48
CA GLY A 423 24.59 0.34 -1.75
C GLY A 423 23.31 0.37 -2.61
N VAL A 424 23.15 1.34 -3.50
CA VAL A 424 21.99 1.44 -4.42
C VAL A 424 22.48 1.48 -5.86
N THR A 425 21.87 0.68 -6.73
CA THR A 425 22.04 0.76 -8.19
C THR A 425 20.72 1.17 -8.84
N LEU A 426 20.77 1.87 -9.98
CA LEU A 426 19.62 2.38 -10.71
C LEU A 426 19.14 1.42 -11.79
N GLY A 427 20.10 0.75 -12.41
CA GLY A 427 19.85 -0.33 -13.32
C GLY A 427 19.41 0.01 -14.74
N ASP A 428 18.70 1.11 -14.98
CA ASP A 428 18.41 1.65 -16.31
C ASP A 428 19.08 3.01 -16.45
N VAL A 429 20.40 3.03 -16.54
CA VAL A 429 21.18 4.27 -16.54
C VAL A 429 21.31 4.78 -17.97
N LYS A 430 20.58 5.85 -18.29
CA LYS A 430 20.67 6.53 -19.59
C LYS A 430 20.49 8.04 -19.43
N PRO A 431 21.04 8.87 -20.33
CA PRO A 431 20.95 10.32 -20.18
C PRO A 431 19.52 10.88 -20.09
N SER A 432 18.51 10.23 -20.68
CA SER A 432 17.10 10.64 -20.56
C SER A 432 16.50 10.46 -19.16
N ASN A 433 17.13 9.70 -18.27
CA ASN A 433 16.66 9.46 -16.90
C ASN A 433 17.23 10.50 -15.89
N PHE A 434 17.98 11.49 -16.39
CA PHE A 434 18.59 12.55 -15.58
C PHE A 434 18.21 13.92 -16.11
N LEU A 435 18.03 14.87 -15.19
CA LEU A 435 17.65 16.25 -15.52
C LEU A 435 18.64 17.24 -14.90
N VAL A 436 19.08 18.20 -15.72
CA VAL A 436 19.88 19.35 -15.31
C VAL A 436 18.93 20.52 -15.04
N PRO A 437 18.76 20.95 -13.78
CA PRO A 437 17.81 22.00 -13.43
C PRO A 437 18.27 23.36 -13.94
N ARG A 438 17.32 24.23 -14.33
CA ARG A 438 17.63 25.57 -14.87
C ARG A 438 18.35 26.47 -13.86
N GLY A 439 18.01 26.36 -12.58
CA GLY A 439 18.61 27.14 -11.48
C GLY A 439 19.95 26.62 -10.98
N GLY A 440 20.55 25.61 -11.62
CA GLY A 440 21.77 24.96 -11.15
C GLY A 440 21.53 24.10 -9.90
N GLY A 441 22.62 23.71 -9.23
CA GLY A 441 22.57 23.03 -7.94
C GLY A 441 22.81 21.52 -7.97
N GLY A 442 22.74 20.84 -9.11
CA GLY A 442 23.07 19.41 -9.27
C GLY A 442 21.99 18.61 -10.01
N ILE A 443 22.24 17.34 -10.28
CA ILE A 443 21.40 16.52 -11.18
C ILE A 443 20.21 15.91 -10.45
N TYR A 444 19.04 15.92 -11.09
CA TYR A 444 17.85 15.20 -10.67
C TYR A 444 17.80 13.80 -11.28
N LEU A 445 17.45 12.80 -10.48
CA LEU A 445 17.06 11.48 -10.94
C LEU A 445 15.55 11.44 -11.11
N ILE A 446 15.11 11.11 -12.32
CA ILE A 446 13.68 11.20 -12.68
C ILE A 446 13.07 9.85 -13.07
N ASP A 447 13.85 8.77 -13.10
CA ASP A 447 13.33 7.40 -13.31
C ASP A 447 14.08 6.41 -12.40
N CYS A 448 13.34 5.65 -11.60
CA CYS A 448 13.87 4.69 -10.63
C CYS A 448 13.13 3.35 -10.65
N GLU A 449 12.46 3.02 -11.76
CA GLU A 449 11.69 1.77 -11.88
C GLU A 449 12.53 0.50 -11.72
N GLN A 450 13.81 0.57 -12.12
CA GLN A 450 14.73 -0.56 -12.08
C GLN A 450 15.74 -0.47 -10.93
N ALA A 451 15.61 0.55 -10.07
CA ALA A 451 16.53 0.74 -8.96
C ALA A 451 16.42 -0.41 -7.94
N ALA A 452 17.54 -0.73 -7.30
CA ALA A 452 17.62 -1.81 -6.32
C ALA A 452 18.61 -1.46 -5.21
N ARG A 453 18.38 -2.01 -4.01
CA ARG A 453 19.41 -2.08 -2.98
C ARG A 453 20.36 -3.22 -3.36
N GLY A 454 21.65 -2.96 -3.32
CA GLY A 454 22.66 -3.79 -3.97
C GLY A 454 22.54 -3.71 -5.50
N GLY A 455 22.85 -4.80 -6.18
CA GLY A 455 22.88 -4.89 -7.64
C GLY A 455 24.29 -4.77 -8.21
N SER A 456 24.39 -4.45 -9.51
CA SER A 456 25.68 -4.38 -10.22
C SER A 456 26.02 -2.93 -10.57
N ALA A 457 26.91 -2.33 -9.79
CA ALA A 457 27.53 -1.05 -10.12
C ALA A 457 28.29 -1.08 -11.47
N PRO A 458 29.03 -2.16 -11.82
CA PRO A 458 29.63 -2.31 -13.15
C PRO A 458 28.62 -2.24 -14.29
N TRP A 459 27.44 -2.86 -14.11
CA TRP A 459 26.36 -2.78 -15.09
C TRP A 459 25.87 -1.34 -15.27
N ASP A 460 25.67 -0.58 -14.20
CA ASP A 460 25.20 0.80 -14.27
C ASP A 460 26.17 1.69 -15.07
N VAL A 461 27.48 1.52 -14.85
CA VAL A 461 28.52 2.21 -15.63
C VAL A 461 28.49 1.78 -17.10
N ALA A 462 28.52 0.47 -17.37
CA ALA A 462 28.56 -0.04 -18.74
C ALA A 462 27.30 0.33 -19.53
N SER A 463 26.13 0.14 -18.94
CA SER A 463 24.84 0.47 -19.57
C SER A 463 24.73 1.96 -19.89
N PHE A 464 25.18 2.84 -18.99
CA PHE A 464 25.27 4.27 -19.29
C PHE A 464 26.14 4.57 -20.50
N LEU A 465 27.35 4.03 -20.52
CA LEU A 465 28.30 4.23 -21.62
C LEU A 465 27.71 3.74 -22.96
N TYR A 466 27.12 2.55 -22.98
CA TYR A 466 26.50 2.02 -24.20
C TYR A 466 25.28 2.83 -24.63
N LEU A 467 24.43 3.27 -23.70
CA LEU A 467 23.24 4.08 -24.02
C LEU A 467 23.56 5.54 -24.33
N LEU A 468 24.78 6.00 -24.03
CA LEU A 468 25.32 7.29 -24.48
C LEU A 468 25.75 7.24 -25.96
N ALA A 469 26.19 6.09 -26.47
CA ALA A 469 26.76 5.95 -27.82
C ALA A 469 25.82 6.42 -28.96
N PRO A 470 24.52 6.05 -28.99
CA PRO A 470 23.61 6.46 -30.07
C PRO A 470 23.42 7.97 -30.18
N LEU A 471 23.66 8.73 -29.11
CA LEU A 471 23.58 10.20 -29.15
C LEU A 471 24.67 10.81 -30.03
N GLY A 472 25.73 10.06 -30.35
CA GLY A 472 26.78 10.49 -31.29
C GLY A 472 26.24 10.74 -32.70
N ARG A 473 25.14 10.09 -33.08
CA ARG A 473 24.49 10.26 -34.40
C ARG A 473 23.92 11.66 -34.59
N SER A 474 23.44 12.29 -33.52
CA SER A 474 22.85 13.64 -33.55
C SER A 474 23.74 14.72 -32.94
N ARG A 475 24.64 14.35 -32.02
CA ARG A 475 25.51 15.29 -31.28
C ARG A 475 26.98 15.25 -31.69
N GLY A 476 27.37 14.27 -32.50
CA GLY A 476 28.76 14.03 -32.91
C GLY A 476 29.53 13.14 -31.94
N ALA A 477 30.38 12.27 -32.49
CA ALA A 477 31.17 11.31 -31.72
C ALA A 477 32.12 11.98 -30.70
N ALA A 478 32.74 13.11 -31.07
CA ALA A 478 33.62 13.85 -30.17
C ALA A 478 32.87 14.41 -28.93
N ALA A 479 31.60 14.79 -29.08
CA ALA A 479 30.80 15.26 -27.96
C ALA A 479 30.47 14.12 -26.99
N VAL A 480 30.12 12.94 -27.53
CA VAL A 480 29.93 11.71 -26.74
C VAL A 480 31.21 11.32 -26.00
N GLU A 481 32.37 11.37 -26.67
CA GLU A 481 33.64 11.03 -26.06
C GLU A 481 33.98 11.96 -24.89
N ARG A 482 33.86 13.28 -25.06
CA ARG A 482 34.06 14.25 -23.95
C ARG A 482 33.12 13.98 -22.78
N SER A 483 31.84 13.75 -23.06
CA SER A 483 30.84 13.42 -22.03
C SER A 483 31.17 12.11 -21.30
N ALA A 484 31.58 11.07 -22.01
CA ALA A 484 31.97 9.79 -21.43
C ALA A 484 33.20 9.94 -20.53
N ILE A 485 34.24 10.65 -21.00
CA ILE A 485 35.45 10.90 -20.21
C ILE A 485 35.11 11.69 -18.94
N ALA A 486 34.35 12.79 -19.06
CA ALA A 486 33.94 13.59 -17.91
C ALA A 486 33.16 12.77 -16.87
N PHE A 487 32.23 11.91 -17.31
CA PHE A 487 31.54 10.97 -16.44
C PHE A 487 32.50 10.02 -15.70
N LEU A 488 33.43 9.40 -16.43
CA LEU A 488 34.42 8.48 -15.85
C LEU A 488 35.34 9.20 -14.84
N GLU A 489 35.77 10.42 -15.12
CA GLU A 489 36.52 11.27 -14.18
C GLU A 489 35.74 11.51 -12.89
N GLY A 490 34.46 11.90 -13.00
CA GLY A 490 33.60 12.14 -11.86
C GLY A 490 33.35 10.88 -11.01
N TYR A 491 33.17 9.74 -11.68
CA TYR A 491 32.93 8.45 -11.04
C TYR A 491 34.19 7.90 -10.35
N ALA A 492 35.37 8.14 -10.92
CA ALA A 492 36.66 7.68 -10.41
C ALA A 492 37.37 8.69 -9.49
N GLY A 493 36.77 9.85 -9.22
CA GLY A 493 37.42 11.02 -8.64
C GLY A 493 37.48 11.12 -7.12
N GLY A 494 37.22 10.05 -6.34
CA GLY A 494 37.43 10.11 -4.89
C GLY A 494 37.42 8.74 -4.21
N ASP A 495 37.52 8.74 -2.89
CA ASP A 495 37.70 7.51 -2.09
C ASP A 495 36.49 6.56 -2.20
N GLY A 496 36.75 5.28 -2.44
CA GLY A 496 35.74 4.24 -2.65
C GLY A 496 35.95 3.44 -3.94
N GLY A 497 35.52 2.18 -3.98
CA GLY A 497 35.75 1.18 -5.03
C GLY A 497 35.20 1.48 -6.44
N GLY A 498 35.05 2.74 -6.82
CA GLY A 498 34.63 3.14 -8.17
C GLY A 498 35.56 2.60 -9.26
N ILE A 499 36.88 2.55 -9.01
CA ILE A 499 37.83 1.97 -9.97
C ILE A 499 37.57 0.48 -10.20
N GLU A 500 37.33 -0.29 -9.14
CA GLU A 500 37.03 -1.73 -9.25
C GLU A 500 35.77 -1.95 -10.11
N ALA A 501 34.72 -1.16 -9.89
CA ALA A 501 33.52 -1.22 -10.71
C ALA A 501 33.77 -0.86 -12.19
N LEU A 502 34.68 0.07 -12.49
CA LEU A 502 35.08 0.40 -13.86
C LEU A 502 35.87 -0.74 -14.52
N GLU A 503 36.76 -1.39 -13.78
CA GLU A 503 37.54 -2.54 -14.26
C GLU A 503 36.62 -3.74 -14.55
N GLU A 504 35.73 -4.06 -13.63
CA GLU A 504 34.72 -5.11 -13.81
C GLU A 504 33.77 -4.81 -14.99
N ALA A 505 33.39 -3.54 -15.19
CA ALA A 505 32.56 -3.13 -16.32
C ALA A 505 33.25 -3.39 -17.66
N LEU A 506 34.57 -3.16 -17.73
CA LEU A 506 35.37 -3.44 -18.93
C LEU A 506 35.54 -4.96 -19.15
N GLU A 507 35.81 -5.73 -18.09
CA GLU A 507 35.94 -7.19 -18.18
C GLU A 507 34.63 -7.86 -18.63
N ALA A 508 33.49 -7.37 -18.13
CA ALA A 508 32.17 -7.87 -18.47
C ALA A 508 31.58 -7.27 -19.77
N ALA A 509 32.32 -6.41 -20.47
CA ALA A 509 31.83 -5.66 -21.64
C ALA A 509 31.11 -6.54 -22.70
N PRO A 510 31.64 -7.71 -23.13
CA PRO A 510 30.94 -8.56 -24.10
C PRO A 510 29.56 -9.03 -23.60
N ARG A 511 29.48 -9.40 -22.32
CA ARG A 511 28.24 -9.85 -21.68
C ARG A 511 27.23 -8.71 -21.53
N TYR A 512 27.69 -7.50 -21.20
CA TYR A 512 26.83 -6.33 -20.99
C TYR A 512 26.38 -5.68 -22.29
N LEU A 513 27.19 -5.76 -23.34
CA LEU A 513 26.85 -5.27 -24.67
C LEU A 513 25.76 -6.11 -25.34
N ALA A 514 25.78 -7.44 -25.17
CA ALA A 514 24.85 -8.36 -25.82
C ALA A 514 23.36 -7.93 -25.73
N PRO A 515 22.78 -7.67 -24.54
CA PRO A 515 21.37 -7.27 -24.41
C PRO A 515 21.06 -5.87 -24.98
N LEU A 516 22.07 -5.01 -25.11
CA LEU A 516 21.91 -3.63 -25.63
C LEU A 516 22.22 -3.52 -27.13
N SER A 517 22.84 -4.55 -27.72
CA SER A 517 23.23 -4.56 -29.13
C SER A 517 22.11 -4.21 -30.13
N PRO A 518 20.82 -4.57 -29.92
CA PRO A 518 19.75 -4.16 -30.84
C PRO A 518 19.49 -2.64 -30.89
N LEU A 519 20.00 -1.88 -29.91
CA LEU A 519 19.87 -0.42 -29.85
C LEU A 519 21.07 0.29 -30.50
N LEU A 520 22.12 -0.44 -30.85
CA LEU A 520 23.41 0.09 -31.31
C LEU A 520 23.64 -0.24 -32.79
N MET A 521 24.26 0.69 -33.51
CA MET A 521 24.81 0.43 -34.84
C MET A 521 26.15 -0.30 -34.72
N PRO A 522 26.57 -1.04 -35.77
CA PRO A 522 27.88 -1.69 -35.81
C PRO A 522 29.00 -0.71 -35.44
N GLY A 523 29.86 -1.13 -34.51
CA GLY A 523 31.02 -0.34 -34.04
C GLY A 523 30.75 0.62 -32.89
N GLU A 524 29.50 1.06 -32.63
CA GLU A 524 29.20 2.02 -31.55
C GLU A 524 29.56 1.47 -30.16
N GLY A 525 29.16 0.23 -29.87
CA GLY A 525 29.47 -0.42 -28.60
C GLY A 525 30.98 -0.59 -28.38
N ALA A 526 31.72 -0.97 -29.42
CA ALA A 526 33.17 -1.12 -29.38
C ALA A 526 33.88 0.23 -29.18
N ALA A 527 33.42 1.28 -29.86
CA ALA A 527 33.97 2.63 -29.75
C ALA A 527 33.88 3.15 -28.31
N VAL A 528 32.74 2.98 -27.64
CA VAL A 528 32.60 3.45 -26.25
C VAL A 528 33.34 2.55 -25.26
N ALA A 529 33.37 1.22 -25.47
CA ALA A 529 34.21 0.34 -24.65
C ALA A 529 35.71 0.71 -24.74
N ALA A 530 36.17 1.15 -25.92
CA ALA A 530 37.53 1.64 -26.11
C ALA A 530 37.82 2.92 -25.30
N ILE A 531 36.83 3.81 -25.11
CA ILE A 531 36.99 4.99 -24.23
C ILE A 531 37.29 4.56 -22.80
N LEU A 532 36.52 3.62 -22.25
CA LEU A 532 36.73 3.07 -20.91
C LEU A 532 38.12 2.42 -20.77
N SER A 533 38.52 1.61 -21.75
CA SER A 533 39.84 0.97 -21.79
C SER A 533 40.99 1.99 -21.81
N ARG A 534 40.91 3.02 -22.68
CA ARG A 534 41.91 4.11 -22.73
C ARG A 534 41.95 4.89 -21.41
N PHE A 535 40.79 5.20 -20.83
CA PHE A 535 40.69 5.91 -19.57
C PHE A 535 41.43 5.17 -18.45
N LEU A 536 41.14 3.87 -18.26
CA LEU A 536 41.79 3.04 -17.24
C LEU A 536 43.29 2.89 -17.49
N SER A 537 43.69 2.68 -18.75
CA SER A 537 45.11 2.58 -19.13
C SER A 537 45.89 3.85 -18.82
N SER A 538 45.30 5.02 -19.12
CA SER A 538 45.91 6.33 -18.83
C SER A 538 46.07 6.60 -17.33
N ARG A 539 45.20 6.06 -16.47
CA ARG A 539 45.33 6.19 -15.01
C ARG A 539 46.38 5.25 -14.45
N ARG A 540 46.46 4.01 -14.95
CA ARG A 540 47.52 3.05 -14.58
C ARG A 540 48.91 3.62 -14.90
N ALA A 541 49.06 4.25 -16.07
CA ALA A 541 50.31 4.90 -16.48
C ALA A 541 50.70 6.10 -15.59
N ARG A 542 49.74 6.72 -14.89
CA ARG A 542 49.95 7.86 -13.97
C ARG A 542 50.23 7.45 -12.52
N GLY A 543 50.47 6.17 -12.24
CA GLY A 543 51.01 5.71 -10.95
C GLY A 543 50.03 5.68 -9.77
N GLN A 544 48.71 5.67 -10.00
CA GLN A 544 47.74 5.48 -8.92
C GLN A 544 47.60 3.98 -8.59
N PRO A 545 47.86 3.56 -7.33
CA PRO A 545 47.93 2.14 -6.97
C PRO A 545 46.55 1.47 -6.97
N ARG A 546 46.53 0.17 -7.25
CA ARG A 546 45.35 -0.70 -7.07
C ARG A 546 44.94 -0.69 -5.59
N PRO A 547 43.67 -0.42 -5.24
CA PRO A 547 43.19 -0.78 -3.91
C PRO A 547 43.24 -2.31 -3.78
N GLY A 548 43.88 -2.80 -2.73
CA GLY A 548 43.99 -4.24 -2.47
C GLY A 548 42.60 -4.86 -2.32
N ARG A 549 42.40 -6.05 -2.91
CA ARG A 549 41.18 -6.85 -2.78
C ARG A 549 40.85 -7.08 -1.30
N THR A 550 40.01 -6.25 -0.69
CA THR A 550 39.39 -6.58 0.60
C THR A 550 38.27 -7.57 0.32
N ARG A 551 38.55 -8.85 0.57
CA ARG A 551 37.52 -9.88 0.71
C ARG A 551 36.49 -9.37 1.72
N ALA A 552 35.21 -9.32 1.31
CA ALA A 552 34.10 -9.04 2.20
C ALA A 552 34.15 -10.01 3.41
N PRO A 553 33.90 -9.53 4.65
CA PRO A 553 33.67 -10.45 5.75
C PRO A 553 32.38 -11.22 5.44
N ARG A 554 32.46 -12.56 5.52
CA ARG A 554 31.26 -13.40 5.63
C ARG A 554 30.54 -12.96 6.91
N ALA A 555 29.32 -12.48 6.78
CA ALA A 555 28.41 -12.29 7.91
C ALA A 555 27.25 -13.28 7.79
N ILE A 556 26.91 -13.81 8.97
CA ILE A 556 25.96 -14.86 9.35
C ILE A 556 24.52 -14.39 9.15
#